data_AF-A0A1B3X181-F1
#
_entry.id   AF-A0A1B3X181-F1
#
_cell.length_a   1.000
_cell.length_b   1.000
_cell.length_c   1.000
_cell.angle_alpha   90.00
_cell.angle_beta   90.00
_cell.angle_gamma   90.00
#
_symmetry.space_group_name_H-M   'P 1'
#
loop_
_entity.id
_entity.type
_entity.pdbx_description
1 polymer ?
#
loop_
_entity_poly.entity_id
_entity_poly.type
_entity_poly.pdbx_seq_one_letter_code
_entity_poly.pdbx_strand_id
1 'polypeptide(L)'
;MLCRRFFCALVGAFLLILPFASAANAMEPTEQVEQLLVSRGLPFVVHETCADPSGAALSLTQNMDSGAHWLICTVGGTVFGAPLSADLYRTGMLTDEHGNNPPAIFAGCFFQDTRGSADDTLGVWEGADHHLTVYCSYDAVDGQIIADDYISSARGTIDAEHYDARIVSEEHTAAIRTFFALLPGLRAEAAYRNIAIEEMF
;
A
#
# COMPACT_ATOMS: atom_id res chain seq x y z
N MET A 1 -49.46 47.88 43.36
CA MET A 1 -48.49 47.23 44.27
C MET A 1 -48.08 45.92 43.60
N LEU A 2 -47.12 45.93 42.67
CA LEU A 2 -45.65 45.93 42.84
C LEU A 2 -45.13 44.75 43.69
N CYS A 3 -44.17 44.01 43.11
CA CYS A 3 -43.34 42.93 43.67
C CYS A 3 -44.01 41.54 43.78
N ARG A 4 -43.44 40.41 43.33
CA ARG A 4 -42.03 40.07 43.03
C ARG A 4 -41.98 38.64 42.44
N ARG A 5 -40.98 38.40 41.56
CA ARG A 5 -40.07 37.22 41.47
C ARG A 5 -39.91 36.67 40.06
N PHE A 6 -38.77 37.04 39.49
CA PHE A 6 -38.04 36.37 38.43
C PHE A 6 -37.95 34.86 38.67
N PHE A 7 -38.25 34.07 37.64
CA PHE A 7 -37.61 32.78 37.43
C PHE A 7 -37.21 32.66 35.96
N CYS A 8 -35.91 32.46 35.77
CA CYS A 8 -35.28 32.13 34.51
C CYS A 8 -35.76 30.76 34.04
N ALA A 9 -36.13 30.65 32.77
CA ALA A 9 -35.98 29.40 32.03
C ALA A 9 -35.65 29.77 30.58
N LEU A 10 -34.38 30.12 30.40
CA LEU A 10 -33.68 30.14 29.14
C LEU A 10 -33.63 28.69 28.65
N VAL A 11 -34.74 28.18 28.07
CA VAL A 11 -34.75 26.89 27.40
C VAL A 11 -34.08 27.14 26.06
N GLY A 12 -32.76 26.96 26.10
CA GLY A 12 -31.85 27.17 25.01
C GLY A 12 -32.36 26.47 23.76
N ALA A 13 -32.16 27.18 22.65
CA ALA A 13 -32.11 26.60 21.33
C ALA A 13 -31.22 25.35 21.39
N PHE A 14 -31.86 24.18 21.50
CA PHE A 14 -31.29 22.90 21.12
C PHE A 14 -31.31 22.88 19.59
N LEU A 15 -30.57 23.81 18.99
CA LEU A 15 -30.07 23.67 17.64
C LEU A 15 -29.23 22.40 17.70
N LEU A 16 -29.75 21.38 17.04
CA LEU A 16 -29.05 20.17 16.64
C LEU A 16 -27.68 20.58 16.07
N ILE A 17 -26.68 20.67 16.95
CA ILE A 17 -25.30 20.48 16.57
C ILE A 17 -25.22 18.98 16.32
N LEU A 18 -25.71 18.57 15.13
CA LEU A 18 -25.13 17.44 14.44
C LEU A 18 -23.62 17.64 14.61
N PRO A 19 -22.87 16.65 15.12
CA PRO A 19 -21.45 16.71 14.87
C PRO A 19 -21.36 16.84 13.35
N PHE A 20 -20.83 17.96 12.89
CA PHE A 20 -20.12 17.96 11.64
C PHE A 20 -19.00 16.92 11.85
N ALA A 21 -19.35 15.64 11.73
CA ALA A 21 -18.51 14.66 11.09
C ALA A 21 -18.20 15.35 9.78
N SER A 22 -17.07 16.04 9.80
CA SER A 22 -16.57 16.85 8.71
C SER A 22 -16.81 16.06 7.44
N ALA A 23 -17.36 16.68 6.41
CA ALA A 23 -17.38 16.16 5.06
C ALA A 23 -15.94 16.10 4.47
N ALA A 24 -14.96 15.76 5.30
CA ALA A 24 -13.64 15.27 4.97
C ALA A 24 -13.68 13.76 5.23
N ASN A 25 -13.56 12.97 4.17
CA ASN A 25 -13.66 11.50 4.10
C ASN A 25 -15.02 10.93 3.67
N ALA A 26 -15.57 11.44 2.57
CA ALA A 26 -16.50 10.68 1.71
C ALA A 26 -15.83 10.26 0.38
N MET A 27 -14.51 10.35 0.31
CA MET A 27 -13.72 10.04 -0.88
C MET A 27 -13.44 8.54 -0.89
N GLU A 28 -13.68 7.87 -2.01
CA GLU A 28 -13.41 6.44 -2.14
C GLU A 28 -11.89 6.18 -2.00
N PRO A 29 -11.46 5.01 -1.50
CA PRO A 29 -10.03 4.70 -1.32
C PRO A 29 -9.19 4.95 -2.58
N THR A 30 -9.72 4.60 -3.74
CA THR A 30 -9.10 4.84 -5.05
C THR A 30 -8.84 6.32 -5.33
N GLU A 31 -9.81 7.19 -5.04
CA GLU A 31 -9.66 8.64 -5.22
C GLU A 31 -8.63 9.22 -4.22
N GLN A 32 -8.56 8.67 -3.00
CA GLN A 32 -7.57 9.08 -1.99
C GLN A 32 -6.14 8.77 -2.42
N VAL A 33 -5.90 7.55 -2.90
CA VAL A 33 -4.58 7.15 -3.40
C VAL A 33 -4.22 7.94 -4.65
N GLU A 34 -5.14 8.15 -5.59
CA GLU A 34 -4.87 8.92 -6.81
C GLU A 34 -4.44 10.36 -6.47
N GLN A 35 -5.15 11.04 -5.55
CA GLN A 35 -4.75 12.37 -5.10
C GLN A 35 -3.37 12.38 -4.42
N LEU A 36 -3.05 11.35 -3.62
CA LEU A 36 -1.73 11.23 -3.01
C LEU A 36 -0.64 11.13 -4.08
N LEU A 37 -0.78 10.23 -5.05
CA LEU A 37 0.21 10.02 -6.12
C LEU A 37 0.38 11.27 -6.97
N VAL A 38 -0.72 11.95 -7.33
CA VAL A 38 -0.69 13.24 -8.04
C VAL A 38 0.01 14.31 -7.21
N SER A 39 -0.28 14.41 -5.92
CA SER A 39 0.36 15.41 -5.03
C SER A 39 1.87 15.19 -4.88
N ARG A 40 2.33 13.95 -5.04
CA ARG A 40 3.74 13.55 -5.06
C ARG A 40 4.36 13.71 -6.47
N GLY A 41 3.58 14.03 -7.49
CA GLY A 41 4.05 14.11 -8.87
C GLY A 41 4.40 12.74 -9.46
N LEU A 42 3.84 11.65 -8.91
CA LEU A 42 4.05 10.30 -9.42
C LEU A 42 3.08 10.01 -10.57
N PRO A 43 3.56 9.57 -11.75
CA PRO A 43 2.77 9.51 -12.96
C PRO A 43 1.95 8.22 -13.05
N PHE A 44 1.01 8.00 -12.11
CA PHE A 44 0.17 6.80 -12.08
C PHE A 44 -1.31 7.14 -12.07
N VAL A 45 -2.09 6.38 -12.83
CA VAL A 45 -3.55 6.33 -12.73
C VAL A 45 -3.94 5.12 -11.88
N VAL A 46 -4.93 5.27 -11.01
CA VAL A 46 -5.39 4.20 -10.11
C VAL A 46 -6.63 3.53 -10.70
N HIS A 47 -6.62 2.20 -10.82
CA HIS A 47 -7.74 1.42 -11.31
C HIS A 47 -8.62 0.89 -10.18
N GLU A 48 -7.99 0.32 -9.15
CA GLU A 48 -8.70 -0.19 -7.97
C GLU A 48 -7.76 -0.22 -6.77
N THR A 49 -8.34 -0.14 -5.57
CA THR A 49 -7.62 -0.03 -4.30
C THR A 49 -8.27 -0.88 -3.22
N CYS A 50 -7.45 -1.66 -2.52
CA CYS A 50 -7.81 -2.18 -1.21
C CYS A 50 -7.14 -1.33 -0.14
N ALA A 51 -7.93 -0.76 0.77
CA ALA A 51 -7.43 0.02 1.90
C ALA A 51 -7.83 -0.61 3.23
N ASP A 52 -6.98 -0.44 4.24
CA ASP A 52 -7.26 -0.86 5.60
C ASP A 52 -7.72 0.31 6.48
N PRO A 53 -8.21 0.03 7.71
CA PRO A 53 -8.65 1.07 8.63
C PRO A 53 -7.55 2.03 9.12
N SER A 54 -6.27 1.70 8.93
CA SER A 54 -5.16 2.59 9.28
C SER A 54 -4.92 3.68 8.23
N GLY A 55 -5.54 3.56 7.06
CA GLY A 55 -5.32 4.41 5.90
C GLY A 55 -4.19 3.92 5.00
N ALA A 56 -3.61 2.74 5.29
CA ALA A 56 -2.73 2.08 4.36
C ALA A 56 -3.54 1.49 3.20
N ALA A 57 -2.94 1.45 2.01
CA ALA A 57 -3.62 0.96 0.83
C ALA A 57 -2.67 0.23 -0.12
N LEU A 58 -3.23 -0.70 -0.89
CA LEU A 58 -2.59 -1.33 -2.03
C LEU A 58 -3.49 -1.13 -3.24
N SER A 59 -2.92 -0.58 -4.30
CA SER A 59 -3.63 -0.17 -5.50
C SER A 59 -3.06 -0.83 -6.75
N LEU A 60 -3.95 -1.24 -7.65
CA LEU A 60 -3.62 -1.55 -9.03
C LEU A 60 -3.59 -0.25 -9.82
N THR A 61 -2.45 0.04 -10.43
CA THR A 61 -2.22 1.29 -11.14
C THR A 61 -1.63 1.06 -12.53
N GLN A 62 -1.65 2.11 -13.35
CA GLN A 62 -0.95 2.17 -14.63
C GLN A 62 -0.03 3.38 -14.65
N ASN A 63 1.25 3.15 -14.95
CA ASN A 63 2.21 4.22 -15.18
C ASN A 63 1.87 4.94 -16.49
N MET A 64 1.65 6.25 -16.44
CA MET A 64 1.20 7.04 -17.59
C MET A 64 2.25 7.20 -18.68
N ASP A 65 3.54 7.12 -18.33
CA ASP A 65 4.64 7.32 -19.27
C ASP A 65 4.94 6.05 -20.07
N SER A 66 4.93 4.90 -19.40
CA SER A 66 5.27 3.60 -20.00
C SER A 66 4.05 2.75 -20.38
N GLY A 67 2.88 3.04 -19.82
CA GLY A 67 1.68 2.20 -19.93
C GLY A 67 1.73 0.90 -19.13
N ALA A 68 2.85 0.61 -18.44
CA ALA A 68 3.00 -0.59 -17.62
C ALA A 68 2.10 -0.54 -16.39
N HIS A 69 1.54 -1.69 -15.99
CA HIS A 69 0.76 -1.81 -14.78
C HIS A 69 1.64 -2.08 -13.57
N TRP A 70 1.25 -1.53 -12.43
CA TRP A 70 2.00 -1.61 -11.18
C TRP A 70 1.06 -1.91 -10.01
N LEU A 71 1.62 -2.52 -8.98
CA LEU A 71 1.02 -2.58 -7.66
C LEU A 71 1.70 -1.54 -6.79
N ILE A 72 0.95 -0.55 -6.30
CA ILE A 72 1.47 0.53 -5.45
C ILE A 72 0.84 0.44 -4.06
N CYS A 73 1.69 0.28 -3.06
CA CYS A 73 1.33 0.33 -1.65
C CYS A 73 1.69 1.70 -1.04
N THR A 74 0.73 2.30 -0.35
CA THR A 74 0.92 3.56 0.37
C THR A 74 0.74 3.30 1.87
N VAL A 75 1.76 3.60 2.67
CA VAL A 75 1.74 3.41 4.13
C VAL A 75 2.33 4.63 4.80
N GLY A 76 1.49 5.44 5.45
CA GLY A 76 1.91 6.71 6.03
C GLY A 76 2.56 7.62 4.98
N GLY A 77 3.84 7.93 5.14
CA GLY A 77 4.61 8.75 4.18
C GLY A 77 5.28 7.97 3.05
N THR A 78 5.33 6.64 3.13
CA THR A 78 6.07 5.76 2.22
C THR A 78 5.18 5.32 1.06
N VAL A 79 5.73 5.39 -0.15
CA VAL A 79 5.11 4.85 -1.36
C VAL A 79 6.03 3.78 -1.92
N PHE A 80 5.60 2.53 -1.80
CA PHE A 80 6.33 1.36 -2.28
C PHE A 80 5.55 0.74 -3.43
N GLY A 81 6.21 0.29 -4.49
CA GLY A 81 5.52 -0.42 -5.56
C GLY A 81 6.39 -1.38 -6.33
N ALA A 82 5.74 -2.20 -7.15
CA ALA A 82 6.39 -3.15 -8.02
C ALA A 82 5.63 -3.25 -9.36
N PRO A 83 6.32 -3.50 -10.48
CA PRO A 83 5.66 -3.85 -11.73
C PRO A 83 4.74 -5.05 -11.51
N LEU A 84 3.53 -4.98 -12.08
CA LEU A 84 2.58 -6.08 -12.01
C LEU A 84 3.15 -7.27 -12.80
N SER A 85 3.13 -8.45 -12.19
CA SER A 85 3.42 -9.72 -12.86
C SER A 85 2.45 -10.79 -12.38
N ALA A 86 2.27 -11.85 -13.19
CA ALA A 86 1.42 -12.97 -12.82
C ALA A 86 1.89 -13.64 -11.52
N ASP A 87 3.21 -13.81 -11.37
CA ASP A 87 3.80 -14.47 -10.19
C ASP A 87 3.58 -13.62 -8.94
N LEU A 88 3.84 -12.31 -9.01
CA LEU A 88 3.63 -11.40 -7.88
C LEU A 88 2.16 -11.35 -7.49
N TYR A 89 1.25 -11.19 -8.46
CA TYR A 89 -0.18 -11.11 -8.20
C TYR A 89 -0.77 -12.41 -7.61
N ARG A 90 -0.23 -13.56 -8.02
CA ARG A 90 -0.65 -14.89 -7.54
C ARG A 90 0.06 -15.33 -6.26
N THR A 91 0.90 -14.48 -5.66
CA THR A 91 1.54 -14.79 -4.37
C THR A 91 0.51 -15.28 -3.35
N GLY A 92 0.85 -16.35 -2.63
CA GLY A 92 -0.02 -16.98 -1.64
C GLY A 92 -1.17 -17.83 -2.18
N MET A 93 -1.29 -18.04 -3.51
CA MET A 93 -2.31 -18.91 -4.09
C MET A 93 -1.82 -20.31 -4.43
N LEU A 94 -0.51 -20.48 -4.60
CA LEU A 94 0.10 -21.69 -5.09
C LEU A 94 1.13 -22.20 -4.08
N THR A 95 1.17 -23.52 -3.94
CA THR A 95 2.21 -24.22 -3.18
C THR A 95 3.08 -25.03 -4.15
N ASP A 96 4.32 -25.29 -3.75
CA ASP A 96 5.22 -26.19 -4.47
C ASP A 96 4.78 -27.66 -4.35
N GLU A 97 5.51 -28.58 -5.00
CA GLU A 97 5.23 -30.02 -4.95
C GLU A 97 5.34 -30.65 -3.54
N HIS A 98 5.90 -29.92 -2.59
CA HIS A 98 6.07 -30.32 -1.19
C HIS A 98 5.05 -29.63 -0.26
N GLY A 99 4.16 -28.80 -0.81
CA GLY A 99 3.16 -28.06 -0.04
C GLY A 99 3.68 -26.80 0.63
N ASN A 100 4.89 -26.33 0.29
CA ASN A 100 5.45 -25.08 0.81
C ASN A 100 5.01 -23.88 -0.04
N ASN A 101 4.95 -22.72 0.60
CA ASN A 101 4.81 -21.45 -0.12
C ASN A 101 6.19 -21.02 -0.65
N PRO A 102 6.40 -20.97 -1.98
CA PRO A 102 7.65 -20.44 -2.51
C PRO A 102 7.81 -18.97 -2.11
N PRO A 103 9.04 -18.50 -1.80
CA PRO A 103 9.27 -17.11 -1.45
C PRO A 103 8.90 -16.20 -2.63
N ALA A 104 8.36 -15.02 -2.31
CA ALA A 104 8.10 -13.99 -3.30
C ALA A 104 9.41 -13.26 -3.63
N ILE A 105 9.74 -13.21 -4.92
CA ILE A 105 10.93 -12.57 -5.47
C ILE A 105 10.50 -11.62 -6.58
N PHE A 106 10.78 -10.33 -6.43
CA PHE A 106 10.40 -9.33 -7.43
C PHE A 106 11.21 -8.04 -7.30
N ALA A 107 11.27 -7.26 -8.37
CA ALA A 107 11.83 -5.91 -8.30
C ALA A 107 10.79 -4.94 -7.70
N GLY A 108 11.18 -4.24 -6.64
CA GLY A 108 10.38 -3.20 -6.00
C GLY A 108 11.04 -1.82 -6.13
N CYS A 109 10.28 -0.79 -5.82
CA CYS A 109 10.69 0.60 -5.83
C CYS A 109 10.08 1.34 -4.65
N PHE A 110 10.91 1.99 -3.84
CA PHE A 110 10.49 3.03 -2.92
C PHE A 110 10.59 4.37 -3.65
N PHE A 111 9.42 4.96 -3.94
CA PHE A 111 9.34 6.21 -4.68
C PHE A 111 9.65 7.40 -3.78
N GLN A 112 10.50 8.31 -4.26
CA GLN A 112 10.95 9.50 -3.54
C GLN A 112 11.49 9.15 -2.14
N ASP A 113 12.33 8.13 -2.07
CA ASP A 113 12.86 7.56 -0.84
C ASP A 113 13.92 8.47 -0.18
N THR A 114 14.19 8.23 1.09
CA THR A 114 15.14 8.99 1.90
C THR A 114 16.51 8.33 1.92
N ARG A 115 17.54 9.08 1.51
CA ARG A 115 18.95 8.67 1.65
C ARG A 115 19.46 8.85 3.08
N GLY A 116 20.56 8.17 3.39
CA GLY A 116 21.23 8.18 4.69
C GLY A 116 20.73 7.07 5.61
N SER A 117 20.02 6.08 5.07
CA SER A 117 19.54 4.92 5.78
C SER A 117 20.54 3.76 5.71
N ALA A 118 20.34 2.74 6.53
CA ALA A 118 21.14 1.51 6.45
C ALA A 118 20.81 0.68 5.18
N ASP A 119 19.68 0.95 4.53
CA ASP A 119 19.26 0.27 3.31
C ASP A 119 19.82 0.92 2.04
N ASP A 120 20.51 2.06 2.13
CA ASP A 120 21.05 2.82 0.97
C ASP A 120 21.95 2.01 0.03
N THR A 121 22.54 0.92 0.53
CA THR A 121 23.44 0.03 -0.23
C THR A 121 22.70 -1.10 -0.94
N LEU A 122 21.43 -1.30 -0.62
CA LEU A 122 20.56 -2.26 -1.29
C LEU A 122 20.15 -1.70 -2.64
N GLY A 123 20.00 -2.55 -3.66
CA GLY A 123 19.46 -2.12 -4.93
C GLY A 123 20.26 -1.00 -5.64
N VAL A 124 19.53 -0.15 -6.36
CA VAL A 124 20.05 0.96 -7.16
C VAL A 124 19.17 2.21 -6.98
N TRP A 125 19.80 3.38 -7.04
CA TRP A 125 19.09 4.65 -6.98
C TRP A 125 18.91 5.25 -8.38
N GLU A 126 17.69 5.62 -8.73
CA GLU A 126 17.36 6.40 -9.93
C GLU A 126 16.82 7.76 -9.50
N GLY A 127 17.71 8.75 -9.46
CA GLY A 127 17.36 10.06 -8.90
C GLY A 127 16.99 9.96 -7.42
N ALA A 128 15.71 10.19 -7.12
CA ALA A 128 15.12 10.11 -5.78
C ALA A 128 14.46 8.74 -5.48
N ASP A 129 14.30 7.90 -6.50
CA ASP A 129 13.66 6.60 -6.35
C ASP A 129 14.71 5.53 -6.03
N HIS A 130 14.32 4.58 -5.19
CA HIS A 130 15.20 3.52 -4.70
C HIS A 130 14.64 2.16 -5.11
N HIS A 131 15.27 1.57 -6.12
CA HIS A 131 14.86 0.30 -6.68
C HIS A 131 15.64 -0.83 -6.05
N LEU A 132 14.99 -1.89 -5.60
CA LEU A 132 15.66 -3.02 -4.99
C LEU A 132 14.91 -4.33 -5.27
N THR A 133 15.63 -5.44 -5.32
CA THR A 133 14.99 -6.76 -5.36
C THR A 133 14.45 -7.10 -3.97
N VAL A 134 13.19 -7.49 -3.87
CA VAL A 134 12.59 -7.99 -2.63
C VAL A 134 12.60 -9.50 -2.66
N TYR A 135 13.18 -10.12 -1.64
CA TYR A 135 12.98 -11.52 -1.28
C TYR A 135 12.21 -11.58 0.03
N CYS A 136 11.03 -12.19 0.00
CA CYS A 136 10.16 -12.32 1.15
C CYS A 136 9.61 -13.75 1.26
N SER A 137 9.98 -14.45 2.33
CA SER A 137 9.25 -15.63 2.77
C SER A 137 7.93 -15.22 3.42
N TYR A 138 6.93 -16.09 3.34
CA TYR A 138 5.60 -15.81 3.90
C TYR A 138 4.85 -17.12 4.18
N ASP A 139 3.85 -17.01 5.06
CA ASP A 139 2.81 -18.03 5.24
C ASP A 139 1.50 -17.58 4.60
N ALA A 140 0.82 -18.51 3.93
CA ALA A 140 -0.53 -18.32 3.43
C ALA A 140 -1.50 -19.19 4.22
N VAL A 141 -2.36 -18.55 5.02
CA VAL A 141 -3.35 -19.23 5.89
C VAL A 141 -4.71 -18.58 5.68
N ASP A 142 -5.72 -19.38 5.40
CA ASP A 142 -7.10 -18.92 5.17
C ASP A 142 -7.21 -17.78 4.14
N GLY A 143 -6.38 -17.83 3.09
CA GLY A 143 -6.34 -16.82 2.02
C GLY A 143 -5.65 -15.50 2.40
N GLN A 144 -5.13 -15.38 3.62
CA GLN A 144 -4.30 -14.25 4.06
C GLN A 144 -2.82 -14.55 3.83
N ILE A 145 -2.02 -13.52 3.57
CA ILE A 145 -0.57 -13.62 3.43
C ILE A 145 0.07 -12.93 4.62
N ILE A 146 0.91 -13.67 5.35
CA ILE A 146 1.68 -13.17 6.49
C ILE A 146 3.15 -13.22 6.09
N ALA A 147 3.68 -12.06 5.71
CA ALA A 147 5.10 -11.90 5.39
C ALA A 147 5.96 -12.15 6.64
N ASP A 148 7.06 -12.88 6.47
CA ASP A 148 8.00 -13.20 7.53
C ASP A 148 8.79 -11.96 7.99
N ASP A 149 9.41 -12.05 9.17
CA ASP A 149 10.17 -10.97 9.76
C ASP A 149 11.50 -10.69 9.05
N TYR A 150 11.98 -11.65 8.27
CA TYR A 150 13.22 -11.57 7.52
C TYR A 150 12.96 -11.28 6.04
N ILE A 151 12.93 -9.99 5.70
CA ILE A 151 12.86 -9.51 4.32
C ILE A 151 14.27 -9.13 3.88
N SER A 152 14.68 -9.60 2.71
CA SER A 152 16.04 -9.40 2.21
C SER A 152 16.06 -8.84 0.80
N SER A 153 17.22 -8.32 0.42
CA SER A 153 17.51 -7.73 -0.87
C SER A 153 18.93 -8.07 -1.31
N ALA A 154 19.31 -7.59 -2.48
CA ALA A 154 20.64 -7.67 -3.03
C ALA A 154 21.27 -6.28 -3.06
N ARG A 155 22.56 -6.19 -2.75
CA ARG A 155 23.31 -4.92 -2.85
C ARG A 155 23.61 -4.54 -4.29
N GLY A 156 23.39 -3.28 -4.65
CA GLY A 156 23.88 -2.71 -5.91
C GLY A 156 23.21 -3.20 -7.19
N THR A 157 22.15 -4.03 -7.11
CA THR A 157 21.47 -4.60 -8.28
C THR A 157 19.98 -4.84 -8.00
N ILE A 158 19.19 -4.84 -9.07
CA ILE A 158 17.76 -5.22 -9.07
C ILE A 158 17.51 -6.60 -9.69
N ASP A 159 18.55 -7.18 -10.32
CA ASP A 159 18.55 -8.51 -10.92
C ASP A 159 19.61 -9.33 -10.20
N ALA A 160 19.16 -10.12 -9.22
CA ALA A 160 20.04 -10.86 -8.33
C ALA A 160 19.62 -12.33 -8.25
N GLU A 161 20.57 -13.21 -8.52
CA GLU A 161 20.41 -14.66 -8.28
C GLU A 161 20.54 -15.02 -6.79
N HIS A 162 21.09 -14.10 -5.98
CA HIS A 162 21.36 -14.29 -4.55
C HIS A 162 21.05 -13.02 -3.74
N TYR A 163 20.41 -13.19 -2.58
CA TYR A 163 20.09 -12.11 -1.64
C TYR A 163 21.10 -12.13 -0.49
N ASP A 164 21.80 -11.02 -0.30
CA ASP A 164 23.00 -10.96 0.54
C ASP A 164 22.87 -9.97 1.70
N ALA A 165 21.71 -9.34 1.86
CA ALA A 165 21.46 -8.35 2.90
C ALA A 165 20.00 -8.29 3.34
N ARG A 166 19.78 -8.10 4.64
CA ARG A 166 18.45 -7.83 5.20
C ARG A 166 18.06 -6.37 4.95
N ILE A 167 16.80 -6.12 4.63
CA ILE A 167 16.18 -4.78 4.68
C ILE A 167 15.95 -4.45 6.16
N VAL A 168 16.58 -3.40 6.67
CA VAL A 168 16.57 -3.06 8.09
C VAL A 168 15.73 -1.84 8.43
N SER A 169 15.34 -1.03 7.45
CA SER A 169 14.39 0.07 7.68
C SER A 169 13.04 -0.48 8.13
N GLU A 170 12.54 0.04 9.26
CA GLU A 170 11.21 -0.29 9.76
C GLU A 170 10.12 0.18 8.78
N GLU A 171 10.33 1.34 8.13
CA GLU A 171 9.40 1.89 7.14
C GLU A 171 9.34 1.01 5.89
N HIS A 172 10.50 0.56 5.37
CA HIS A 172 10.54 -0.36 4.23
C HIS A 172 9.90 -1.70 4.56
N THR A 173 10.24 -2.26 5.71
CA THR A 173 9.70 -3.54 6.18
C THR A 173 8.19 -3.44 6.38
N ALA A 174 7.69 -2.36 6.98
CA ALA A 174 6.26 -2.13 7.16
C ALA A 174 5.53 -2.03 5.81
N ALA A 175 6.07 -1.26 4.85
CA ALA A 175 5.47 -1.13 3.53
C ALA A 175 5.38 -2.47 2.78
N ILE A 176 6.44 -3.29 2.81
CA ILE A 176 6.44 -4.61 2.15
C ILE A 176 5.49 -5.58 2.85
N ARG A 177 5.42 -5.58 4.19
CA ARG A 177 4.45 -6.43 4.92
C ARG A 177 3.01 -6.04 4.61
N THR A 178 2.72 -4.73 4.60
CA THR A 178 1.39 -4.22 4.26
C THR A 178 1.03 -4.53 2.82
N PHE A 179 1.98 -4.43 1.89
CA PHE A 179 1.80 -4.86 0.50
C PHE A 179 1.26 -6.30 0.44
N PHE A 180 1.89 -7.24 1.14
CA PHE A 180 1.43 -8.64 1.15
C PHE A 180 0.11 -8.83 1.88
N ALA A 181 -0.09 -8.14 3.01
CA ALA A 181 -1.32 -8.24 3.79
C ALA A 181 -2.56 -7.76 2.99
N LEU A 182 -2.40 -6.75 2.13
CA LEU A 182 -3.50 -6.18 1.34
C LEU A 182 -3.70 -6.85 -0.02
N LEU A 183 -2.73 -7.63 -0.51
CA LEU A 183 -2.83 -8.30 -1.81
C LEU A 183 -4.06 -9.23 -1.96
N PRO A 184 -4.45 -10.05 -0.95
CA PRO A 184 -5.72 -10.78 -0.99
C PRO A 184 -6.95 -9.87 -1.16
N GLY A 185 -6.97 -8.74 -0.45
CA GLY A 185 -8.07 -7.78 -0.53
C GLY A 185 -8.15 -7.10 -1.90
N LEU A 186 -7.01 -6.65 -2.45
CA LEU A 186 -6.97 -6.06 -3.78
C LEU A 186 -7.45 -7.06 -4.86
N ARG A 187 -7.11 -8.35 -4.72
CA ARG A 187 -7.64 -9.41 -5.60
C ARG A 187 -9.16 -9.51 -5.52
N ALA A 188 -9.72 -9.45 -4.32
CA ALA A 188 -11.17 -9.49 -4.13
C ALA A 188 -11.86 -8.28 -4.78
N GLU A 189 -11.31 -7.08 -4.62
CA GLU A 189 -11.84 -5.86 -5.25
C GLU A 189 -11.76 -5.92 -6.78
N ALA A 190 -10.61 -6.33 -7.32
CA ALA A 190 -10.44 -6.48 -8.77
C ALA A 190 -11.44 -7.49 -9.36
N ALA A 191 -11.66 -8.61 -8.68
CA ALA A 191 -12.66 -9.61 -9.07
C ALA A 191 -14.09 -9.06 -8.99
N TYR A 192 -14.43 -8.35 -7.91
CA TYR A 192 -15.74 -7.71 -7.72
C TYR A 192 -16.06 -6.71 -8.83
N ARG A 193 -15.05 -5.96 -9.30
CA ARG A 193 -15.16 -5.00 -10.39
C ARG A 193 -15.05 -5.61 -11.79
N ASN A 194 -14.79 -6.91 -11.91
CA ASN A 194 -14.52 -7.60 -13.19
C ASN A 194 -13.34 -6.99 -13.96
N ILE A 195 -12.27 -6.60 -13.25
CA ILE A 195 -11.02 -6.16 -13.88
C ILE A 195 -10.35 -7.37 -14.53
N ALA A 196 -10.04 -7.26 -15.82
CA ALA A 196 -9.36 -8.30 -16.58
C ALA A 196 -7.85 -8.32 -16.30
N ILE A 197 -7.46 -8.70 -15.06
CA ILE A 197 -6.06 -8.65 -14.61
C ILE A 197 -5.10 -9.46 -15.50
N GLU A 198 -5.60 -10.54 -16.11
CA GLU A 198 -4.82 -11.40 -17.00
C GLU A 198 -4.42 -10.68 -18.32
N GLU A 199 -5.08 -9.58 -18.67
CA GLU A 199 -4.74 -8.74 -19.83
C GLU A 199 -3.75 -7.60 -19.46
N MET A 200 -3.36 -7.51 -18.18
CA MET A 200 -2.56 -6.39 -17.64
C MET A 200 -1.10 -6.75 -17.36
N PHE A 201 -0.73 -8.05 -17.44
CA PHE A 201 0.64 -8.54 -17.27
C PHE A 201 1.57 -8.22 -18.45
#